data_AF-A0A226DUW6-F1
#
_entry.id   AF-A0A226DUW6-F1
#
_cell.length_a   1.000
_cell.length_b   1.000
_cell.length_c   1.000
_cell.angle_alpha   90.00
_cell.angle_beta   90.00
_cell.angle_gamma   90.00
#
_symmetry.space_group_name_H-M   'P 1'
#
loop_
_entity.id
_entity.type
_entity.pdbx_description
1 polymer ?
#
loop_
_entity_poly.entity_id
_entity_poly.type
_entity_poly.pdbx_seq_one_letter_code
_entity_poly.pdbx_strand_id
1 'polypeptide(L)'
;MRKAAIYVFILAIGLSSKSGTSAQLTSTPQPTTITPTIPPTQTPTTRPPTMPPSTTTAPPPPWDSCQYNTTCPPGFYCSGTYCECRDAVYTRKDPDLRSCQTIVSGSCYEDEECVKDSFCDMFTQQCTCLPGYLPTPTGQCLADFGAVCNVHDKLECNAFAGLQCVEGRCACADSSLGYELGNGCHAQASRICGKVLLSWEWYEGKDKEMYYVECVRGLRCEMGEGQFAERGVCVLETR
;
A
#
# COMPACT_ATOMS: atom_id res chain seq x y z
N MET A 1 -21.47 -48.77 -20.69
CA MET A 1 -21.24 -48.98 -19.24
C MET A 1 -19.78 -49.38 -19.03
N ARG A 2 -18.91 -48.46 -18.61
CA ARG A 2 -17.53 -48.77 -18.21
C ARG A 2 -17.25 -48.02 -16.91
N LYS A 3 -17.09 -48.75 -15.81
CA LYS A 3 -16.74 -48.22 -14.49
C LYS A 3 -15.22 -48.07 -14.45
N ALA A 4 -14.74 -46.83 -14.29
CA ALA A 4 -13.34 -46.56 -13.98
C ALA A 4 -13.18 -46.53 -12.46
N ALA A 5 -12.32 -47.41 -11.94
CA ALA A 5 -11.94 -47.46 -10.53
C ALA A 5 -10.84 -46.41 -10.28
N ILE A 6 -11.10 -45.48 -9.36
CA ILE A 6 -10.14 -44.49 -8.90
C ILE A 6 -9.44 -45.07 -7.67
N TYR A 7 -8.15 -45.32 -7.77
CA TYR A 7 -7.29 -45.70 -6.65
C TYR A 7 -6.82 -44.43 -5.93
N VAL A 8 -7.16 -44.31 -4.65
CA VAL A 8 -6.68 -43.24 -3.76
C VAL A 8 -5.48 -43.78 -2.99
N PHE A 9 -4.29 -43.25 -3.27
CA PHE A 9 -3.09 -43.48 -2.47
C PHE A 9 -3.04 -42.42 -1.36
N ILE A 10 -3.28 -42.85 -0.11
CA ILE A 10 -3.08 -42.03 1.08
C ILE A 10 -1.62 -42.20 1.52
N LEU A 11 -0.79 -41.19 1.25
CA LEU A 11 0.57 -41.09 1.78
C LEU A 11 0.51 -40.36 3.13
N ALA A 12 0.55 -41.14 4.21
CA ALA A 12 0.72 -40.63 5.56
C ALA A 12 2.19 -40.25 5.78
N ILE A 13 2.49 -38.95 5.78
CA ILE A 13 3.82 -38.44 6.18
C ILE A 13 3.75 -38.08 7.66
N GLY A 14 4.35 -38.94 8.48
CA GLY A 14 4.56 -38.67 9.91
C GLY A 14 5.63 -37.59 10.08
N LEU A 15 5.22 -36.41 10.55
CA LEU A 15 6.15 -35.36 10.99
C LEU A 15 6.47 -35.57 12.47
N SER A 16 7.73 -35.92 12.71
CA SER A 16 8.34 -36.09 14.02
C SER A 16 8.74 -34.71 14.57
N SER A 17 8.07 -34.27 15.64
CA SER A 17 8.43 -33.04 16.38
C SER A 17 9.74 -33.26 17.15
N LYS A 18 10.81 -32.59 16.72
CA LYS A 18 12.00 -32.37 17.55
C LYS A 18 11.88 -31.03 18.26
N SER A 19 11.75 -31.10 19.58
CA SER A 19 11.91 -29.99 20.52
C SER A 19 13.37 -29.51 20.52
N GLY A 20 13.57 -28.26 20.11
CA GLY A 20 14.88 -27.60 20.04
C GLY A 20 15.01 -26.47 21.06
N THR A 21 15.70 -26.77 22.16
CA THR A 21 16.69 -25.96 22.90
C THR A 21 16.57 -24.42 22.89
N SER A 22 16.28 -23.85 24.06
CA SER A 22 16.52 -22.43 24.39
C SER A 22 18.01 -22.08 24.30
N ALA A 23 18.34 -21.09 23.48
CA ALA A 23 19.64 -20.43 23.49
C ALA A 23 19.61 -19.19 24.39
N GLN A 24 20.51 -19.15 25.38
CA GLN A 24 20.77 -17.98 26.21
C GLN A 24 21.46 -16.89 25.40
N LEU A 25 20.83 -15.71 25.34
CA LEU A 25 21.42 -14.47 24.84
C LEU A 25 22.57 -14.02 25.75
N THR A 26 23.79 -14.06 25.21
CA THR A 26 24.98 -13.46 25.83
C THR A 26 25.07 -12.01 25.36
N SER A 27 25.05 -11.07 26.33
CA SER A 27 25.15 -9.63 26.09
C SER A 27 26.60 -9.22 25.77
N THR A 28 26.82 -8.69 24.57
CA THR A 28 28.11 -8.11 24.16
C THR A 28 28.23 -6.67 24.68
N PRO A 29 29.36 -6.27 25.28
CA PRO A 29 29.55 -4.90 25.76
C PRO A 29 29.76 -3.91 24.61
N GLN A 30 29.12 -2.75 24.75
CA GLN A 30 29.09 -1.64 23.78
C GLN A 30 30.41 -0.85 23.80
N PRO A 31 31.00 -0.51 22.64
CA PRO A 31 32.24 0.26 22.59
C PRO A 31 31.98 1.75 22.86
N THR A 32 32.82 2.32 23.74
CA THR A 32 32.83 3.73 24.13
C THR A 32 33.46 4.58 23.02
N THR A 33 32.65 5.38 22.34
CA THR A 33 33.13 6.37 21.34
C THR A 33 33.64 7.61 22.07
N ILE A 34 34.92 7.92 21.86
CA ILE A 34 35.60 9.10 22.41
C ILE A 34 35.42 10.24 21.40
N THR A 35 34.68 11.28 21.77
CA THR A 35 34.48 12.48 20.95
C THR A 35 35.68 13.43 21.11
N PRO A 36 36.45 13.73 20.06
CA PRO A 36 37.50 14.74 20.13
C PRO A 36 36.90 16.16 20.15
N THR A 37 37.24 16.92 21.18
CA THR A 37 36.93 18.35 21.31
C THR A 37 37.82 19.15 20.35
N ILE A 38 37.22 19.73 19.31
CA ILE A 38 37.89 20.63 18.36
C ILE A 38 37.86 22.06 18.94
N PRO A 39 38.99 22.78 18.97
CA PRO A 39 39.04 24.16 19.45
C PRO A 39 38.33 25.15 18.51
N PRO A 40 37.79 26.25 19.03
CA PRO A 40 37.05 27.24 18.25
C PRO A 40 37.98 28.03 17.32
N THR A 41 37.81 27.81 16.01
CA THR A 41 38.42 28.62 14.95
C THR A 41 37.77 30.01 14.93
N GLN A 42 38.58 31.06 15.11
CA GLN A 42 38.13 32.45 15.06
C GLN A 42 37.75 32.85 13.63
N THR A 43 36.52 33.31 13.48
CA THR A 43 35.95 33.75 12.21
C THR A 43 36.46 35.15 11.85
N PRO A 44 37.18 35.34 10.73
CA PRO A 44 37.55 36.66 10.24
C PRO A 44 36.32 37.41 9.69
N THR A 45 36.03 38.56 10.28
CA THR A 45 34.97 39.48 9.86
C THR A 45 35.30 40.08 8.49
N THR A 46 34.79 39.44 7.44
CA THR A 46 34.91 39.91 6.06
C THR A 46 33.69 40.76 5.72
N ARG A 47 33.90 41.96 5.16
CA ARG A 47 32.80 42.88 4.79
C ARG A 47 31.85 42.21 3.79
N PRO A 48 30.52 42.44 3.91
CA PRO A 48 29.55 41.85 3.01
C PRO A 48 29.78 42.36 1.57
N PRO A 49 30.00 41.46 0.59
CA PRO A 49 29.97 41.87 -0.81
C PRO A 49 28.56 42.33 -1.16
N THR A 50 28.45 43.48 -1.83
CA THR A 50 27.19 43.97 -2.41
C THR A 50 26.67 42.92 -3.37
N MET A 51 25.63 42.17 -2.96
CA MET A 51 25.03 41.13 -3.79
C MET A 51 24.42 41.78 -5.04
N PRO A 52 24.69 41.23 -6.24
CA PRO A 52 23.95 41.62 -7.44
C PRO A 52 22.46 41.34 -7.22
N PRO A 53 21.56 42.12 -7.86
CA PRO A 53 20.13 41.93 -7.73
C PRO A 53 19.78 40.48 -8.09
N SER A 54 19.31 39.73 -7.11
CA SER A 54 18.78 38.39 -7.31
C SER A 54 17.58 38.53 -8.25
N THR A 55 17.76 38.19 -9.53
CA THR A 55 16.66 37.86 -10.42
C THR A 55 15.98 36.64 -9.82
N THR A 56 14.93 36.88 -9.04
CA THR A 56 14.04 35.85 -8.53
C THR A 56 13.31 35.26 -9.72
N THR A 57 13.93 34.30 -10.39
CA THR A 57 13.28 33.45 -11.38
C THR A 57 12.18 32.71 -10.63
N ALA A 58 10.92 33.02 -10.95
CA ALA A 58 9.78 32.31 -10.38
C ALA A 58 9.97 30.80 -10.64
N PRO A 59 9.65 29.93 -9.66
CA PRO A 59 9.73 28.49 -9.87
C PRO A 59 8.87 28.12 -11.10
N PRO A 60 9.33 27.16 -11.93
CA PRO A 60 8.56 26.73 -13.09
C PRO A 60 7.16 26.28 -12.62
N PRO A 61 6.11 26.60 -13.40
CA PRO A 61 4.76 26.19 -13.06
C PRO A 61 4.70 24.66 -12.91
N PRO A 62 3.87 24.15 -11.99
CA PRO A 62 3.78 22.71 -11.76
C PRO A 62 3.26 22.04 -13.05
N TRP A 63 3.82 20.86 -13.36
CA TRP A 63 3.64 20.19 -14.65
C TRP A 63 2.19 19.78 -14.92
N ASP A 64 1.38 19.69 -13.86
CA ASP A 64 -0.03 19.35 -13.87
C ASP A 64 -0.94 20.59 -13.92
N SER A 65 -0.40 21.79 -14.14
CA SER A 65 -1.17 23.02 -14.30
C SER A 65 -1.33 23.43 -15.76
N CYS A 66 -2.48 23.99 -16.10
CA CYS A 66 -2.75 24.57 -17.40
C CYS A 66 -3.42 25.96 -17.28
N GLN A 67 -3.26 26.74 -18.32
CA GLN A 67 -3.87 28.05 -18.54
C GLN A 67 -4.41 28.08 -19.98
N TYR A 68 -5.19 29.10 -20.32
CA TYR A 68 -5.79 29.25 -21.65
C TYR A 68 -4.79 29.11 -22.81
N ASN A 69 -3.51 29.44 -22.59
CA ASN A 69 -2.43 29.36 -23.58
C ASN A 69 -1.39 28.25 -23.32
N THR A 70 -1.48 27.48 -22.24
CA THR A 70 -0.53 26.38 -21.99
C THR A 70 -1.18 25.03 -22.30
N THR A 71 -0.50 24.27 -23.15
CA THR A 71 -0.95 22.92 -23.54
C THR A 71 -0.48 21.91 -22.50
N CYS A 72 -1.41 21.06 -22.05
CA CYS A 72 -1.06 19.92 -21.21
C CYS A 72 -0.17 18.92 -21.97
N PRO A 73 0.64 18.11 -21.26
CA PRO A 73 1.39 17.03 -21.89
C PRO A 73 0.50 16.05 -22.68
N PRO A 74 1.06 15.26 -23.62
CA PRO A 74 0.32 14.20 -24.30
C PRO A 74 -0.36 13.25 -23.31
N GLY A 75 -1.60 12.83 -23.61
CA GLY A 75 -2.44 12.01 -22.72
C GLY A 75 -3.29 12.81 -21.72
N PHE A 76 -3.07 14.12 -21.61
CA PHE A 76 -3.83 14.99 -20.72
C PHE A 76 -4.77 15.93 -21.49
N TYR A 77 -5.77 16.47 -20.79
CA TYR A 77 -6.59 17.61 -21.22
C TYR A 77 -6.65 18.66 -20.10
N CYS A 78 -6.87 19.91 -20.47
CA CYS A 78 -6.97 20.99 -19.49
C CYS A 78 -8.40 21.05 -18.90
N SER A 79 -8.51 20.83 -17.59
CA SER A 79 -9.75 20.91 -16.81
C SER A 79 -9.63 22.07 -15.82
N GLY A 80 -10.16 23.23 -16.19
CA GLY A 80 -10.00 24.47 -15.42
C GLY A 80 -8.56 24.98 -15.43
N THR A 81 -7.85 24.81 -14.31
CA THR A 81 -6.43 25.21 -14.16
C THR A 81 -5.48 24.02 -14.04
N TYR A 82 -5.97 22.79 -14.16
CA TYR A 82 -5.18 21.57 -13.98
C TYR A 82 -5.30 20.64 -15.19
N CYS A 83 -4.22 19.95 -15.51
CA CYS A 83 -4.16 18.94 -16.56
C CYS A 83 -4.67 17.61 -16.01
N GLU A 84 -5.78 17.10 -16.50
CA GLU A 84 -6.37 15.81 -16.13
C GLU A 84 -6.11 14.75 -17.20
N CYS A 85 -6.10 13.46 -16.81
CA CYS A 85 -5.95 12.36 -17.75
C CYS A 85 -7.19 12.25 -18.64
N ARG A 86 -7.00 12.12 -19.96
CA ARG A 86 -8.12 11.98 -20.92
C ARG A 86 -9.12 10.90 -20.52
N ASP A 87 -8.60 9.75 -20.11
CA ASP A 87 -9.41 8.60 -19.73
C ASP A 87 -9.43 8.45 -18.21
N ALA A 88 -9.94 9.46 -17.50
CA ALA A 88 -9.95 9.50 -16.03
C ALA A 88 -10.72 8.34 -15.37
N VAL A 89 -11.43 7.49 -16.13
CA VAL A 89 -12.04 6.26 -15.61
C VAL A 89 -10.98 5.18 -15.40
N TYR A 90 -10.11 4.97 -16.39
CA TYR A 90 -9.13 3.87 -16.42
C TYR A 90 -7.69 4.32 -16.23
N THR A 91 -7.45 5.63 -16.13
CA THR A 91 -6.10 6.18 -15.93
C THR A 91 -6.03 7.07 -14.70
N ARG A 92 -4.84 7.14 -14.11
CA ARG A 92 -4.52 7.95 -12.93
C ARG A 92 -3.24 8.72 -13.19
N LYS A 93 -3.13 9.92 -12.60
CA LYS A 93 -1.89 10.70 -12.68
C LYS A 93 -0.83 10.06 -11.81
N ASP A 94 0.34 9.82 -12.38
CA ASP A 94 1.54 9.47 -11.63
C ASP A 94 2.43 10.73 -11.52
N PRO A 95 2.63 11.27 -10.31
CA PRO A 95 3.44 12.48 -10.11
C PRO A 95 4.93 12.26 -10.31
N ASP A 96 5.42 11.03 -10.12
CA ASP A 96 6.83 10.68 -10.26
C ASP A 96 7.19 10.51 -11.74
N LEU A 97 6.31 9.89 -12.51
CA LEU A 97 6.49 9.69 -13.97
C LEU A 97 5.97 10.86 -14.82
N ARG A 98 5.18 11.76 -14.24
CA ARG A 98 4.51 12.88 -14.93
C ARG A 98 3.68 12.42 -16.13
N SER A 99 3.04 11.25 -15.99
CA SER A 99 2.24 10.60 -17.03
C SER A 99 0.89 10.15 -16.46
N CYS A 100 -0.02 9.76 -17.36
CA CYS A 100 -1.25 9.07 -17.00
C CYS A 100 -1.02 7.57 -17.13
N GLN A 101 -1.13 6.86 -16.01
CA GLN A 101 -0.94 5.42 -15.94
C GLN A 101 -2.28 4.69 -15.88
N THR A 102 -2.39 3.60 -16.62
CA THR A 102 -3.56 2.74 -16.72
C THR A 102 -3.68 1.86 -15.48
N ILE A 103 -4.84 1.91 -14.85
CA ILE A 103 -5.14 1.13 -13.64
C ILE A 103 -5.27 -0.36 -13.94
N VAL A 104 -5.17 -1.19 -12.90
CA VAL A 104 -5.38 -2.63 -13.01
C VAL A 104 -6.75 -2.94 -13.63
N SER A 105 -6.80 -3.94 -14.52
CA SER A 105 -7.93 -4.31 -15.39
C SER A 105 -8.21 -3.35 -16.54
N GLY A 106 -7.47 -2.24 -16.66
CA GLY A 106 -7.49 -1.37 -17.85
C GLY A 106 -6.71 -1.99 -19.00
N SER A 107 -7.07 -1.63 -20.24
CA SER A 107 -6.39 -2.11 -21.44
C SER A 107 -5.00 -1.53 -21.61
N CYS A 108 -4.03 -2.34 -22.03
CA CYS A 108 -2.64 -1.93 -22.22
C CYS A 108 -2.00 -2.59 -23.45
N TYR A 109 -0.92 -1.99 -23.93
CA TYR A 109 -0.04 -2.54 -24.97
C TYR A 109 1.39 -2.78 -24.49
N GLU A 110 1.86 -1.96 -23.54
CA GLU A 110 3.21 -2.00 -22.99
C GLU A 110 3.15 -1.94 -21.46
N ASP A 111 4.19 -2.44 -20.79
CA ASP A 111 4.23 -2.49 -19.31
C ASP A 111 4.30 -1.08 -18.70
N GLU A 112 4.93 -0.13 -19.40
CA GLU A 112 5.12 1.26 -18.98
C GLU A 112 3.83 2.08 -18.97
N GLU A 113 2.75 1.57 -19.59
CA GLU A 113 1.42 2.17 -19.57
C GLU A 113 0.63 1.81 -18.31
N CYS A 114 1.09 0.84 -17.53
CA CYS A 114 0.38 0.36 -16.35
C CYS A 114 0.86 1.07 -15.07
N VAL A 115 -0.03 1.18 -14.08
CA VAL A 115 0.31 1.73 -12.75
C VAL A 115 1.53 1.04 -12.13
N LYS A 116 2.23 1.76 -11.25
CA LYS A 116 3.37 1.20 -10.53
C LYS A 116 3.05 -0.15 -9.89
N ASP A 117 4.05 -1.05 -9.91
CA ASP A 117 3.98 -2.41 -9.37
C ASP A 117 2.94 -3.31 -10.11
N SER A 118 2.70 -3.02 -11.38
CA SER A 118 1.88 -3.82 -12.29
C SER A 118 2.59 -4.03 -13.64
N PHE A 119 2.07 -4.94 -14.45
CA PHE A 119 2.57 -5.24 -15.80
C PHE A 119 1.40 -5.47 -16.76
N CYS A 120 1.65 -5.38 -18.06
CA CYS A 120 0.67 -5.65 -19.09
C CYS A 120 0.63 -7.14 -19.41
N ASP A 121 -0.47 -7.82 -19.03
CA ASP A 121 -0.65 -9.22 -19.40
C ASP A 121 -0.97 -9.33 -20.89
N MET A 122 0.01 -9.77 -21.68
CA MET A 122 -0.09 -9.89 -23.14
C MET A 122 -1.21 -10.83 -23.62
N PHE A 123 -1.68 -11.76 -22.78
CA PHE A 123 -2.78 -12.66 -23.16
C PHE A 123 -4.14 -12.00 -23.02
N THR A 124 -4.34 -11.22 -21.96
CA THR A 124 -5.60 -10.52 -21.68
C THR A 124 -5.62 -9.09 -22.20
N GLN A 125 -4.45 -8.55 -22.55
CA GLN A 125 -4.19 -7.14 -22.86
C GLN A 125 -4.68 -6.21 -21.74
N GLN A 126 -4.48 -6.63 -20.48
CA GLN A 126 -4.90 -5.88 -19.31
C GLN A 126 -3.77 -5.72 -18.29
N CYS A 127 -3.71 -4.54 -17.66
CA CYS A 127 -2.79 -4.31 -16.56
C CYS A 127 -3.14 -5.21 -15.37
N THR A 128 -2.13 -5.92 -14.85
CA THR A 128 -2.26 -6.86 -13.72
C THR A 128 -1.16 -6.60 -12.70
N CYS A 129 -1.46 -6.70 -11.40
CA CYS A 129 -0.45 -6.51 -10.37
C CYS A 129 0.67 -7.55 -10.44
N LEU A 130 1.90 -7.13 -10.12
CA LEU A 130 3.03 -8.03 -9.98
C LEU A 130 2.82 -9.02 -8.81
N PRO A 131 3.48 -10.20 -8.83
CA PRO A 131 3.41 -11.12 -7.72
C PRO A 131 3.83 -10.47 -6.38
N GLY A 132 3.00 -10.65 -5.35
CA GLY A 132 3.19 -10.01 -4.04
C GLY A 132 2.50 -8.65 -3.89
N TYR A 133 1.68 -8.26 -4.86
CA TYR A 133 0.84 -7.07 -4.82
C TYR A 133 -0.62 -7.41 -5.10
N LEU A 134 -1.54 -6.65 -4.50
CA LEU A 134 -2.98 -6.78 -4.70
C LEU A 134 -3.57 -5.48 -5.28
N PRO A 135 -4.60 -5.60 -6.14
CA PRO A 135 -5.32 -4.44 -6.64
C PRO A 135 -6.10 -3.75 -5.52
N THR A 136 -6.12 -2.42 -5.53
CA THR A 136 -7.01 -1.61 -4.70
C THR A 136 -8.33 -1.33 -5.43
N PRO A 137 -9.38 -0.86 -4.74
CA PRO A 137 -10.60 -0.39 -5.38
C PRO A 137 -10.38 0.78 -6.36
N THR A 138 -9.28 1.54 -6.18
CA THR A 138 -8.87 2.61 -7.10
C THR A 138 -8.07 2.10 -8.31
N GLY A 139 -7.80 0.79 -8.36
CA GLY A 139 -7.06 0.12 -9.43
C GLY A 139 -5.55 0.31 -9.36
N GLN A 140 -5.01 0.65 -8.19
CA GLN A 140 -3.56 0.68 -7.93
C GLN A 140 -3.10 -0.70 -7.41
N CYS A 141 -1.81 -0.99 -7.47
CA CYS A 141 -1.24 -2.18 -6.85
C CYS A 141 -0.53 -1.79 -5.56
N LEU A 142 -0.91 -2.41 -4.45
CA LEU A 142 -0.28 -2.23 -3.14
C LEU A 142 0.21 -3.56 -2.59
N ALA A 143 1.18 -3.50 -1.67
CA ALA A 143 1.87 -4.69 -1.18
C ALA A 143 0.91 -5.68 -0.47
N ASP A 144 1.01 -6.96 -0.83
CA ASP A 144 0.21 -8.08 -0.30
C ASP A 144 0.85 -8.68 0.97
N PHE A 145 0.14 -9.59 1.62
CA PHE A 145 0.59 -10.32 2.80
C PHE A 145 1.98 -10.93 2.63
N GLY A 146 2.84 -10.72 3.62
CA GLY A 146 4.22 -11.18 3.67
C GLY A 146 5.22 -10.34 2.87
N ALA A 147 4.75 -9.43 2.01
CA ALA A 147 5.61 -8.48 1.31
C ALA A 147 6.35 -7.58 2.30
N VAL A 148 7.58 -7.18 1.95
CA VAL A 148 8.40 -6.31 2.80
C VAL A 148 7.83 -4.91 2.76
N CYS A 149 7.68 -4.30 3.93
CA CYS A 149 7.18 -2.93 4.07
C CYS A 149 8.05 -2.14 5.06
N ASN A 150 7.98 -0.83 4.97
CA ASN A 150 8.65 0.07 5.89
C ASN A 150 7.67 1.17 6.30
N VAL A 151 7.51 1.37 7.61
CA VAL A 151 6.60 2.38 8.19
C VAL A 151 6.99 3.81 7.76
N HIS A 152 8.24 4.01 7.33
CA HIS A 152 8.74 5.31 6.88
C HIS A 152 8.67 5.53 5.36
N ASP A 153 8.50 4.46 4.58
CA ASP A 153 8.47 4.58 3.13
C ASP A 153 7.02 4.64 2.63
N LYS A 154 6.82 5.23 1.45
CA LYS A 154 5.52 5.24 0.75
C LYS A 154 5.06 3.84 0.27
N LEU A 155 5.81 2.77 0.59
CA LEU A 155 5.43 1.41 0.22
C LEU A 155 4.44 0.89 1.27
N GLU A 156 3.20 1.31 1.09
CA GLU A 156 2.11 1.01 2.00
C GLU A 156 1.55 -0.39 1.69
N CYS A 157 1.39 -1.19 2.74
CA CYS A 157 0.60 -2.41 2.66
C CYS A 157 -0.81 -2.08 2.18
N ASN A 158 -1.46 -3.00 1.49
CA ASN A 158 -2.80 -2.76 0.97
C ASN A 158 -3.83 -2.65 2.11
N ALA A 159 -4.08 -1.44 2.61
CA ALA A 159 -5.03 -1.17 3.68
C ALA A 159 -6.48 -1.50 3.29
N PHE A 160 -6.80 -1.50 2.00
CA PHE A 160 -8.11 -1.94 1.49
C PHE A 160 -8.31 -3.46 1.60
N ALA A 161 -7.20 -4.21 1.66
CA ALA A 161 -7.18 -5.64 1.92
C ALA A 161 -7.04 -5.95 3.43
N GLY A 162 -7.21 -4.96 4.32
CA GLY A 162 -7.06 -5.13 5.76
C GLY A 162 -5.63 -5.44 6.22
N LEU A 163 -4.62 -5.08 5.41
CA LEU A 163 -3.20 -5.29 5.72
C LEU A 163 -2.59 -4.05 6.37
N GLN A 164 -1.64 -4.27 7.29
CA GLN A 164 -0.80 -3.24 7.89
C GLN A 164 0.66 -3.71 7.96
N CYS A 165 1.59 -2.78 8.10
CA CYS A 165 3.01 -3.11 8.24
C CYS A 165 3.34 -3.53 9.68
N VAL A 166 3.57 -4.83 9.91
CA VAL A 166 3.94 -5.40 11.21
C VAL A 166 5.34 -6.00 11.09
N GLU A 167 6.28 -5.51 11.89
CA GLU A 167 7.67 -6.03 11.93
C GLU A 167 8.36 -6.05 10.55
N GLY A 168 8.07 -5.03 9.72
CA GLY A 168 8.66 -4.89 8.38
C GLY A 168 8.04 -5.80 7.31
N ARG A 169 6.90 -6.44 7.60
CA ARG A 169 6.12 -7.20 6.63
C ARG A 169 4.64 -6.86 6.67
N CYS A 170 3.97 -6.96 5.53
CA CYS A 170 2.53 -6.80 5.48
C CYS A 170 1.85 -7.99 6.15
N ALA A 171 1.03 -7.73 7.16
CA ALA A 171 0.25 -8.72 7.87
C ALA A 171 -1.17 -8.17 8.11
N CYS A 172 -2.11 -9.02 8.53
CA CYS A 172 -3.43 -8.54 8.86
C CYS A 172 -3.39 -7.51 10.00
N ALA A 173 -4.23 -6.48 9.87
CA ALA A 173 -4.40 -5.41 10.84
C ALA A 173 -4.68 -5.92 12.26
N ASP A 174 -5.40 -7.04 12.36
CA ASP A 174 -5.76 -7.70 13.60
C ASP A 174 -5.50 -9.21 13.48
N SER A 175 -4.94 -9.81 14.54
CA SER A 175 -4.64 -11.24 14.63
C SER A 175 -5.86 -12.16 14.52
N SER A 176 -7.07 -11.63 14.71
CA SER A 176 -8.34 -12.34 14.57
C SER A 176 -8.83 -12.44 13.13
N LEU A 177 -8.21 -11.70 12.20
CA LEU A 177 -8.50 -11.79 10.77
C LEU A 177 -7.76 -12.98 10.15
N GLY A 178 -8.43 -13.69 9.25
CA GLY A 178 -7.82 -14.71 8.42
C GLY A 178 -7.42 -14.13 7.08
N TYR A 179 -6.19 -14.41 6.63
CA TYR A 179 -5.75 -14.05 5.28
C TYR A 179 -6.20 -15.11 4.26
N GLU A 180 -6.78 -14.65 3.15
CA GLU A 180 -7.13 -15.46 1.98
C GLU A 180 -6.28 -15.00 0.79
N LEU A 181 -5.57 -15.95 0.16
CA LEU A 181 -4.67 -15.66 -0.95
C LEU A 181 -5.41 -14.96 -2.10
N GLY A 182 -4.97 -13.76 -2.46
CA GLY A 182 -5.56 -12.96 -3.52
C GLY A 182 -6.75 -12.08 -3.10
N ASN A 183 -7.30 -12.29 -1.90
CA ASN A 183 -8.51 -11.56 -1.43
C ASN A 183 -8.24 -10.68 -0.20
N GLY A 184 -7.13 -10.88 0.50
CA GLY A 184 -6.74 -10.06 1.64
C GLY A 184 -7.16 -10.65 2.98
N CYS A 185 -7.30 -9.79 3.98
CA CYS A 185 -7.67 -10.15 5.35
C CYS A 185 -9.18 -10.05 5.57
N HIS A 186 -9.77 -11.15 6.02
CA HIS A 186 -11.20 -11.28 6.23
C HIS A 186 -11.55 -11.63 7.67
N ALA A 187 -12.68 -11.11 8.13
CA ALA A 187 -13.26 -11.42 9.42
C ALA A 187 -14.07 -12.74 9.34
N GLN A 188 -13.81 -13.62 10.32
CA GLN A 188 -14.58 -14.85 10.51
C GLN A 188 -15.95 -14.58 11.14
N ALA A 189 -16.80 -15.62 11.22
CA ALA A 189 -18.09 -15.51 11.90
C ALA A 189 -17.93 -14.96 13.33
N SER A 190 -18.81 -14.03 13.69
CA SER A 190 -18.81 -13.33 14.97
C SER A 190 -17.57 -12.44 15.23
N ARG A 191 -16.82 -12.07 14.18
CA ARG A 191 -15.72 -11.08 14.25
C ARG A 191 -16.15 -9.73 13.67
N ILE A 192 -15.43 -8.68 14.04
CA ILE A 192 -15.71 -7.30 13.64
C ILE A 192 -15.37 -7.11 12.16
N CYS A 193 -16.23 -6.41 11.43
CA CYS A 193 -16.09 -6.07 10.03
C CYS A 193 -16.48 -4.61 9.77
N GLY A 194 -16.31 -4.15 8.53
CA GLY A 194 -16.61 -2.79 8.11
C GLY A 194 -15.39 -1.87 8.22
N LYS A 195 -15.62 -0.57 8.43
CA LYS A 195 -14.55 0.41 8.65
C LYS A 195 -14.05 0.32 10.07
N VAL A 196 -12.89 -0.29 10.23
CA VAL A 196 -12.22 -0.41 11.51
C VAL A 196 -11.17 0.70 11.61
N LEU A 197 -11.45 1.69 12.44
CA LEU A 197 -10.39 2.58 12.94
C LEU A 197 -9.47 1.75 13.83
N LEU A 198 -8.24 1.50 13.37
CA LEU A 198 -7.20 0.99 14.25
C LEU A 198 -6.79 2.16 15.15
N SER A 199 -7.35 2.22 16.35
CA SER A 199 -6.92 3.21 17.33
C SER A 199 -5.60 2.76 17.92
N TRP A 200 -4.50 3.12 17.27
CA TRP A 200 -3.25 3.26 18.00
C TRP A 200 -3.21 4.69 18.56
N GLU A 201 -3.95 4.84 19.67
CA GLU A 201 -3.55 5.60 20.84
C GLU A 201 -2.45 6.69 20.67
N TRP A 202 -2.86 7.96 20.85
CA TRP A 202 -2.13 9.14 21.38
C TRP A 202 -1.41 10.16 20.47
N TYR A 203 -1.36 10.06 19.14
CA TYR A 203 -0.87 11.19 18.33
C TYR A 203 -2.02 12.14 17.95
N GLU A 204 -2.24 13.17 18.78
CA GLU A 204 -3.11 14.31 18.46
C GLU A 204 -2.67 14.97 17.15
N GLY A 205 -3.49 14.86 16.10
CA GLY A 205 -3.39 15.69 14.90
C GLY A 205 -3.06 15.01 13.58
N LYS A 206 -2.99 13.66 13.49
CA LYS A 206 -2.97 12.97 12.19
C LYS A 206 -4.33 12.35 11.87
N ASP A 207 -4.76 12.52 10.63
CA ASP A 207 -5.98 11.91 10.10
C ASP A 207 -5.98 10.41 10.42
N LYS A 208 -7.06 9.92 11.04
CA LYS A 208 -7.17 8.52 11.43
C LYS A 208 -7.26 7.67 10.17
N GLU A 209 -6.30 6.77 10.00
CA GLU A 209 -6.31 5.83 8.89
C GLU A 209 -7.43 4.79 9.10
N MET A 210 -8.32 4.69 8.11
CA MET A 210 -9.47 3.79 8.15
C MET A 210 -9.15 2.54 7.36
N TYR A 211 -9.35 1.37 7.97
CA TYR A 211 -9.18 0.08 7.32
C TYR A 211 -10.54 -0.52 7.00
N TYR A 212 -10.65 -1.20 5.87
CA TYR A 212 -11.86 -1.91 5.48
C TYR A 212 -11.64 -3.41 5.69
N VAL A 213 -12.51 -4.02 6.48
CA VAL A 213 -12.48 -5.45 6.77
C VAL A 213 -13.74 -6.09 6.22
N GLU A 214 -13.57 -6.99 5.25
CA GLU A 214 -14.64 -7.78 4.68
C GLU A 214 -14.85 -9.08 5.45
N CYS A 215 -16.06 -9.64 5.38
CA CYS A 215 -16.33 -10.96 5.93
C CYS A 215 -15.88 -12.06 4.98
N VAL A 216 -15.54 -13.24 5.50
CA VAL A 216 -15.31 -14.42 4.65
C VAL A 216 -16.57 -14.78 3.84
N ARG A 217 -16.38 -15.42 2.70
CA ARG A 217 -17.47 -15.81 1.78
C ARG A 217 -18.62 -16.53 2.49
N GLY A 218 -19.85 -16.10 2.22
CA GLY A 218 -21.08 -16.65 2.82
C GLY A 218 -21.49 -16.01 4.14
N LEU A 219 -20.72 -15.02 4.62
CA LEU A 219 -21.10 -14.15 5.72
C LEU A 219 -21.38 -12.75 5.20
N ARG A 220 -22.27 -12.03 5.89
CA ARG A 220 -22.52 -10.61 5.66
C ARG A 220 -22.06 -9.80 6.88
N CYS A 221 -21.59 -8.58 6.63
CA CYS A 221 -21.29 -7.66 7.72
C CYS A 221 -22.59 -7.04 8.23
N GLU A 222 -23.06 -7.43 9.42
CA GLU A 222 -24.23 -6.83 10.07
C GLU A 222 -23.79 -5.62 10.88
N MET A 223 -24.12 -4.43 10.39
CA MET A 223 -23.74 -3.15 11.00
C MET A 223 -24.56 -2.92 12.28
N GLY A 224 -23.91 -2.48 13.36
CA GLY A 224 -24.62 -2.12 14.59
C GLY A 224 -25.44 -0.85 14.43
N GLU A 225 -26.63 -0.78 15.03
CA GLU A 225 -27.42 0.46 15.11
C GLU A 225 -26.73 1.47 16.05
N GLY A 226 -26.32 2.63 15.53
CA GLY A 226 -25.74 3.71 16.34
C GLY A 226 -24.86 4.71 15.58
N GLN A 227 -24.34 5.73 16.27
CA GLN A 227 -23.47 6.78 15.69
C GLN A 227 -22.11 6.26 15.17
N PHE A 228 -21.82 4.96 15.33
CA PHE A 228 -20.66 4.26 14.78
C PHE A 228 -21.09 3.25 13.69
N ALA A 229 -22.04 3.63 12.84
CA ALA A 229 -22.68 2.81 11.79
C ALA A 229 -21.74 2.26 10.70
N GLU A 230 -20.42 2.38 10.88
CA GLU A 230 -19.42 1.87 9.95
C GLU A 230 -18.73 0.60 10.47
N ARG A 231 -19.07 0.14 11.68
CA ARG A 231 -18.59 -1.13 12.25
C ARG A 231 -19.74 -2.14 12.36
N GLY A 232 -19.44 -3.38 12.01
CA GLY A 232 -20.39 -4.50 12.11
C GLY A 232 -19.75 -5.76 12.64
N VAL A 233 -20.53 -6.84 12.63
CA VAL A 233 -20.08 -8.20 12.96
C VAL A 233 -20.46 -9.13 11.80
N CYS A 234 -19.55 -10.03 11.43
CA CYS A 234 -19.84 -11.02 10.40
C CYS A 234 -20.83 -12.06 10.90
N VAL A 235 -21.99 -12.14 10.27
CA VAL A 235 -23.05 -13.10 10.58
C VAL A 235 -23.31 -14.04 9.40
N LEU A 236 -23.81 -15.24 9.70
CA LEU A 236 -24.26 -16.17 8.66
C LEU A 236 -25.44 -15.57 7.90
N GLU A 237 -25.41 -15.68 6.58
CA GLU A 237 -26.52 -15.27 5.74
C GLU A 237 -27.69 -16.26 5.93
N THR A 238 -28.68 -15.88 6.73
CA THR A 238 -29.93 -16.64 6.87
C THR A 238 -30.78 -16.40 5.62
N ARG A 239 -30.88 -17.40 4.75
CA ARG A 239 -31.81 -17.43 3.62
C ARG A 239 -33.21 -17.88 4.04
#